data_AF-A0A1Q3GQ30-F1
#
_entry.id   AF-A0A1Q3GQ30-F1
#
_cell.length_a   1.000
_cell.length_b   1.000
_cell.length_c   1.000
_cell.angle_alpha   90.00
_cell.angle_beta   90.00
_cell.angle_gamma   90.00
#
_symmetry.space_group_name_H-M   'P 1'
#
loop_
_entity.id
_entity.type
_entity.pdbx_description
1 polymer ?
#
loop_
_entity_poly.entity_id
_entity_poly.type
_entity_poly.pdbx_seq_one_letter_code
_entity_poly.pdbx_strand_id
1 'polypeptide(L)'
;MQMTQEEYLQPHLIEEMKKEFVNKYERLIPGLNRQIDDVFLEAIIIFTANYKLGKLTKLQVPVRDYIFAIALKVLVVDKNALQSSTPN
;
A
#
# COMPACT_ATOMS: atom_id res chain seq x y z
N MET A 1 -14.05 0.57 -21.00
CA MET A 1 -14.10 -0.69 -20.22
C MET A 1 -13.47 -0.42 -18.86
N GLN A 2 -14.07 -0.90 -17.77
CA GLN A 2 -13.44 -0.89 -16.44
C GLN A 2 -12.66 -2.20 -16.27
N MET A 3 -11.43 -2.11 -15.78
CA MET A 3 -10.62 -3.28 -15.42
C MET A 3 -11.16 -3.94 -14.14
N THR A 4 -11.12 -5.27 -14.11
CA THR A 4 -11.39 -6.13 -12.95
C THR A 4 -10.32 -5.96 -11.88
N GLN A 5 -10.64 -6.30 -10.63
CA GLN A 5 -9.68 -6.17 -9.51
C GLN A 5 -8.46 -7.08 -9.68
N GLU A 6 -8.60 -8.21 -10.38
CA GLU A 6 -7.49 -9.13 -10.70
C GLU A 6 -6.54 -8.57 -11.75
N GLU A 7 -7.05 -7.79 -12.73
CA GLU A 7 -6.20 -7.14 -13.72
C GLU A 7 -5.22 -6.17 -13.06
N TYR A 8 -5.61 -5.48 -11.98
CA TYR A 8 -4.71 -4.61 -11.21
C TYR A 8 -3.58 -5.34 -10.47
N LEU A 9 -3.64 -6.67 -10.35
CA LEU A 9 -2.57 -7.49 -9.77
C LEU A 9 -1.55 -7.97 -10.80
N GLN A 10 -1.65 -7.54 -12.06
CA GLN A 10 -0.64 -7.84 -13.05
C GLN A 10 0.70 -7.16 -12.70
N PRO A 11 1.85 -7.84 -12.87
CA PRO A 11 3.14 -7.34 -12.39
C PRO A 11 3.51 -5.94 -12.91
N HIS A 12 3.19 -5.62 -14.16
CA HIS A 12 3.50 -4.30 -14.73
C HIS A 12 2.67 -3.17 -14.11
N LEU A 13 1.39 -3.42 -13.81
CA LEU A 13 0.52 -2.44 -13.14
C LEU A 13 0.92 -2.25 -11.67
N ILE A 14 1.35 -3.31 -10.99
CA ILE A 14 1.91 -3.21 -9.63
C ILE A 14 3.16 -2.32 -9.65
N GLU A 15 4.07 -2.51 -10.61
CA GLU A 15 5.26 -1.69 -10.76
C GLU A 15 4.95 -0.22 -11.08
N GLU A 16 3.96 0.05 -11.93
CA GLU A 16 3.49 1.42 -12.20
C GLU A 16 2.89 2.08 -10.95
N MET A 17 2.02 1.37 -10.23
CA MET A 17 1.42 1.86 -8.98
C MET A 17 2.48 2.08 -7.90
N LYS A 18 3.50 1.21 -7.80
CA LYS A 18 4.63 1.37 -6.88
C LYS A 18 5.38 2.65 -7.18
N LYS A 19 5.76 2.89 -8.44
CA LYS A 19 6.44 4.13 -8.86
C LYS A 19 5.61 5.36 -8.52
N GLU A 20 4.30 5.34 -8.76
CA GLU A 20 3.40 6.44 -8.39
C GLU A 20 3.39 6.67 -6.87
N PHE A 21 3.27 5.59 -6.08
CA PHE A 21 3.29 5.65 -4.62
C PHE A 21 4.59 6.25 -4.09
N VAL A 22 5.74 5.71 -4.51
CA VAL A 22 7.07 6.16 -4.10
C VAL A 22 7.25 7.64 -4.44
N ASN A 23 7.02 8.03 -5.71
CA ASN A 23 7.17 9.42 -6.14
C ASN A 23 6.30 10.40 -5.33
N LYS A 24 5.08 9.98 -4.96
CA LYS A 24 4.14 10.81 -4.22
C LYS A 24 4.56 10.96 -2.75
N TYR A 25 4.96 9.87 -2.09
CA TYR A 25 5.11 9.85 -0.64
C TYR A 25 6.57 9.99 -0.17
N GLU A 26 7.57 9.68 -1.00
CA GLU A 26 8.98 9.96 -0.71
C GLU A 26 9.20 11.47 -0.49
N ARG A 27 8.54 12.31 -1.29
CA ARG A 27 8.61 13.79 -1.16
C ARG A 27 7.91 14.32 0.09
N LEU A 28 6.87 13.63 0.54
CA LEU A 28 6.05 14.06 1.67
C LEU A 28 6.62 13.58 3.00
N ILE A 29 7.44 12.53 2.99
CA ILE A 29 7.95 11.87 4.19
C ILE A 29 9.48 11.70 4.04
N PRO A 30 10.24 12.79 4.22
CA PRO A 30 11.70 12.73 4.14
C PRO A 30 12.27 11.75 5.19
N GLY A 31 13.19 10.89 4.76
CA GLY A 31 13.86 9.89 5.62
C GLY A 31 13.36 8.45 5.49
N LEU A 32 12.43 8.18 4.57
CA LEU A 32 11.75 6.87 4.42
C LEU A 32 12.31 5.97 3.31
N ASN A 33 13.57 6.15 2.89
CA ASN A 33 14.08 5.60 1.63
C ASN A 33 14.28 4.07 1.59
N ARG A 34 14.14 3.35 2.70
CA ARG A 34 14.20 1.88 2.71
C ARG A 34 12.91 1.17 3.09
N GLN A 35 11.88 1.89 3.55
CA GLN A 35 10.62 1.27 3.99
C GLN A 35 9.48 1.49 3.00
N ILE A 36 9.58 2.47 2.10
CA ILE A 36 8.43 2.85 1.27
C ILE A 36 8.04 1.78 0.24
N ASP A 37 9.03 1.08 -0.31
CA ASP A 37 8.83 -0.05 -1.22
C ASP A 37 8.24 -1.25 -0.47
N ASP A 38 8.80 -1.58 0.70
CA ASP A 38 8.34 -2.70 1.54
C ASP A 38 6.90 -2.49 2.02
N VAL A 39 6.57 -1.27 2.45
CA VAL A 39 5.21 -0.86 2.85
C VAL A 39 4.22 -1.00 1.70
N PHE A 40 4.64 -0.65 0.46
CA PHE A 40 3.79 -0.83 -0.70
C PHE A 40 3.56 -2.32 -0.99
N LEU A 41 4.61 -3.16 -0.93
CA LEU A 41 4.48 -4.60 -1.13
C LEU A 41 3.59 -5.24 -0.06
N GLU A 42 3.71 -4.83 1.20
CA GLU A 42 2.82 -5.30 2.27
C GLU A 42 1.37 -4.92 2.00
N ALA A 43 1.11 -3.71 1.49
CA ALA A 43 -0.23 -3.30 1.09
C ALA A 43 -0.82 -4.18 -0.03
N ILE A 44 -0.01 -4.60 -1.01
CA ILE A 44 -0.43 -5.55 -2.06
C ILE A 44 -0.81 -6.91 -1.45
N ILE A 45 -0.02 -7.41 -0.49
CA ILE A 45 -0.28 -8.67 0.20
C ILE A 45 -1.61 -8.59 0.97
N ILE A 46 -1.81 -7.52 1.76
CA ILE A 46 -3.04 -7.30 2.53
C ILE A 46 -4.26 -7.18 1.61
N PHE A 47 -4.14 -6.44 0.50
CA PHE A 47 -5.20 -6.31 -0.49
C PHE A 47 -5.56 -7.68 -1.09
N THR A 48 -4.56 -8.41 -1.57
CA THR A 48 -4.74 -9.73 -2.21
C THR A 48 -5.38 -10.73 -1.24
N ALA A 49 -4.94 -10.74 0.03
CA ALA A 49 -5.51 -11.59 1.07
C ALA A 49 -6.99 -11.26 1.32
N ASN A 50 -7.34 -9.98 1.45
CA ASN A 50 -8.73 -9.56 1.67
C ASN A 50 -9.63 -9.85 0.46
N TYR A 51 -9.09 -9.72 -0.76
CA TYR A 51 -9.79 -10.10 -1.99
C TYR A 51 -10.06 -11.61 -2.04
N LYS A 52 -9.02 -12.45 -1.86
CA LYS A 52 -9.15 -13.92 -1.90
C LYS A 52 -10.04 -14.49 -0.79
N LEU A 53 -10.08 -13.85 0.38
CA LEU A 53 -10.96 -14.24 1.48
C LEU A 53 -12.42 -13.78 1.27
N GLY A 54 -12.75 -13.11 0.16
CA GLY A 54 -14.07 -12.57 -0.09
C GLY A 54 -14.47 -11.43 0.86
N LYS A 55 -13.51 -10.82 1.56
CA LYS A 55 -13.74 -9.64 2.41
C LYS A 55 -13.89 -8.37 1.58
N LEU A 56 -13.38 -8.38 0.35
CA LEU A 56 -13.51 -7.31 -0.65
C LEU A 56 -14.41 -7.79 -1.79
N THR A 57 -15.72 -7.67 -1.61
CA THR A 57 -16.71 -8.07 -2.63
C THR A 57 -17.04 -6.93 -3.60
N LYS A 58 -16.94 -5.68 -3.16
CA LYS A 58 -17.03 -4.46 -4.00
C LYS A 58 -16.18 -3.36 -3.39
N LEU A 59 -15.34 -2.72 -4.20
CA LEU A 59 -14.65 -1.50 -3.83
C LEU A 59 -15.50 -0.29 -4.22
N GLN A 60 -15.67 0.65 -3.28
CA GLN A 60 -16.30 1.96 -3.56
C GLN A 60 -15.30 2.98 -4.13
N VAL A 61 -14.02 2.64 -4.13
CA VAL A 61 -12.90 3.47 -4.58
C VAL A 61 -12.06 2.69 -5.59
N PRO A 62 -11.26 3.36 -6.44
CA PRO A 62 -10.32 2.68 -7.31
C PRO A 62 -9.35 1.78 -6.53
N VAL A 63 -8.99 0.62 -7.10
CA VAL A 63 -8.05 -0.36 -6.50
C VAL A 63 -6.75 0.32 -6.04
N ARG A 64 -6.19 1.19 -6.91
CA ARG A 64 -5.00 1.99 -6.61
C ARG A 64 -5.15 2.77 -5.30
N ASP A 65 -6.22 3.54 -5.16
CA ASP A 65 -6.43 4.41 -4.01
C ASP A 65 -6.64 3.59 -2.73
N TYR A 66 -7.27 2.43 -2.85
CA TYR A 66 -7.41 1.49 -1.74
C TYR A 66 -6.06 0.90 -1.29
N ILE A 67 -5.22 0.46 -2.22
CA ILE A 67 -3.86 -0.04 -1.93
C ILE A 67 -3.03 1.08 -1.27
N PHE A 68 -3.11 2.30 -1.78
CA PHE A 68 -2.39 3.45 -1.20
C PHE A 68 -2.85 3.75 0.23
N ALA A 69 -4.15 3.62 0.51
CA ALA A 69 -4.67 3.80 1.86
C ALA A 69 -4.17 2.71 2.83
N ILE A 70 -4.05 1.46 2.38
CA ILE A 70 -3.43 0.39 3.18
C ILE A 70 -1.96 0.71 3.46
N ALA A 71 -1.20 1.06 2.44
CA ALA A 71 0.23 1.39 2.55
C ALA A 71 0.46 2.55 3.55
N LEU A 72 -0.36 3.60 3.50
CA LEU A 72 -0.31 4.69 4.47
C LEU A 72 -0.62 4.23 5.90
N LYS A 73 -1.56 3.29 6.07
CA LYS A 73 -1.89 2.76 7.39
C LYS A 73 -0.75 1.94 7.98
N VAL A 74 -0.12 1.07 7.18
CA VAL A 74 1.07 0.31 7.58
C VAL A 74 2.18 1.27 8.02
N LEU A 75 2.43 2.31 7.22
CA LEU A 75 3.45 3.31 7.52
C LEU A 75 3.23 4.06 8.85
N VAL A 76 1.98 4.40 9.18
CA VAL A 76 1.64 5.07 10.46
C VAL A 76 1.84 4.12 11.64
N VAL A 77 1.47 2.84 11.49
CA VAL A 77 1.66 1.83 12.54
C VAL A 77 3.14 1.65 12.86
N ASP A 78 3.99 1.51 11.84
CA ASP A 78 5.44 1.36 12.04
C ASP A 78 6.07 2.57 12.73
N LYS A 79 5.66 3.79 12.36
CA LYS A 79 6.11 5.01 13.06
C LYS A 79 5.75 5.01 14.54
N ASN A 80 4.54 4.59 14.89
CA ASN A 80 4.09 4.53 16.28
C ASN A 80 4.81 3.40 17.05
N ALA A 81 5.05 2.25 16.41
CA ALA A 81 5.81 1.15 16.98
C ALA A 81 7.24 1.60 17.32
N LEU A 82 7.92 2.31 16.40
CA LEU A 82 9.26 2.85 16.62
C LEU A 82 9.32 3.88 17.75
N GLN A 83 8.31 4.76 17.90
CA GLN A 83 8.25 5.74 18.99
C GLN A 83 7.99 5.10 20.37
N SER A 84 7.10 4.10 20.42
CA SER A 84 6.77 3.36 21.65
C SER A 84 7.91 2.47 22.17
N SER A 85 8.94 2.24 21.35
CA SER A 85 10.10 1.39 21.67
C SER A 85 11.27 2.17 22.29
N THR A 86 11.13 3.48 22.52
CA THR A 86 12.15 4.31 23.16
C THR A 86 11.93 4.27 24.68
N PRO A 87 12.79 3.61 25.47
CA PRO A 87 12.66 3.63 26.93
C PRO A 87 13.09 5.01 27.45
N ASN A 88 12.27 5.59 28.34
CA ASN A 88 12.67 6.71 29.19
C ASN A 88 13.82 6.31 30.13
#